data_AF-A0A8H7AMX0-F1
#
_entry.id   AF-A0A8H7AMX0-F1
#
_cell.length_a   1.000
_cell.length_b   1.000
_cell.length_c   1.000
_cell.angle_alpha   90.00
_cell.angle_beta   90.00
_cell.angle_gamma   90.00
#
_symmetry.space_group_name_H-M   'P 1'
#
loop_
_entity.id
_entity.type
_entity.pdbx_description
1 polymer ?
#
loop_
_entity_poly.entity_id
_entity_poly.type
_entity_poly.pdbx_seq_one_letter_code
_entity_poly.pdbx_strand_id
1 'polypeptide(L)'
;MGLYNVKNYNFKSHGCDEMAWFDVPFAIKEYLQNTQGQILKALEVRKWRDWERLDLSGDSVENFERQQRTKTRLIKSDPCLFAGDQGKAIAGSKLCQPRYVLEATVPIEEIRGTPRDHDLRVVIVLWGFRNGPTGCDEATALTVYNNYLDVHAKFSHFVHDGSSTSKESPWAVGLKGKGFILSTSYLAQNTVLQRRLRFCKGEYSKTNPRVLKVKKEDLRALTVTEFRQENPKGKRKDAESDDESDSEAEYSSLTHRTSSHKGDDFYLDRLRKTYKKRGELHLAEKSKQQNQTSISHPSQEHPLVQDDDVCIHVIGLPASLTAEEAFSAVFGFFEERKVWKIPGTLFEVFQGKNKFYHRDQMVPIDSPLDNLSVNYHGELRLSSGRMEIITHGREFDDYRARLAEALDTAVSKIPNLLF
;
A
#
# COMPACT_ATOMS: atom_id res chain seq x y z
N MET A 1 13.89 -10.62 25.20
CA MET A 1 13.60 -9.66 24.10
C MET A 1 14.35 -8.37 24.39
N GLY A 2 15.40 -8.07 23.63
CA GLY A 2 16.25 -6.91 23.87
C GLY A 2 15.53 -5.61 23.52
N LEU A 3 15.61 -4.63 24.41
CA LEU A 3 15.25 -3.24 24.12
C LEU A 3 16.24 -2.72 23.08
N TYR A 4 15.84 -2.71 21.81
CA TYR A 4 16.62 -2.08 20.75
C TYR A 4 16.71 -0.59 21.02
N ASN A 5 17.92 -0.11 21.31
CA ASN A 5 18.22 1.30 21.54
C ASN A 5 18.08 2.04 20.20
N VAL A 6 16.96 2.75 20.01
CA VAL A 6 16.53 3.39 18.74
C VAL A 6 17.45 4.54 18.29
N LYS A 7 18.55 4.83 19.00
CA LYS A 7 19.36 6.03 18.79
C LYS A 7 20.30 6.03 17.57
N ASN A 8 20.51 4.90 16.88
CA ASN A 8 21.49 4.80 15.78
C ASN A 8 20.92 4.20 14.48
N TYR A 9 19.65 4.47 14.15
CA TYR A 9 19.18 4.23 12.79
C TYR A 9 19.45 5.49 11.98
N ASN A 10 20.45 5.46 11.09
CA ASN A 10 20.48 6.35 9.93
C ASN A 10 19.25 5.98 9.10
N PHE A 11 18.12 6.62 9.39
CA PHE A 11 16.92 6.51 8.58
C PHE A 11 17.28 6.96 7.17
N LYS A 12 16.82 6.23 6.15
CA LYS A 12 16.86 6.66 4.74
C LYS A 12 16.43 8.13 4.69
N SER A 13 17.40 9.00 4.48
CA SER A 13 17.39 10.37 4.97
C SER A 13 16.32 11.21 4.28
N HIS A 14 15.71 12.10 5.05
CA HIS A 14 14.92 13.19 4.51
C HIS A 14 15.77 14.00 3.52
N GLY A 15 15.32 14.15 2.27
CA GLY A 15 16.04 14.89 1.24
C GLY A 15 17.29 14.19 0.70
N CYS A 16 17.37 12.86 0.69
CA CYS A 16 18.48 12.16 0.04
C CYS A 16 18.52 12.43 -1.47
N ASP A 17 19.72 12.43 -2.07
CA ASP A 17 19.93 12.70 -3.51
C ASP A 17 19.11 11.77 -4.41
N GLU A 18 18.87 10.52 -3.99
CA GLU A 18 18.05 9.59 -4.76
C GLU A 18 16.58 10.01 -4.89
N MET A 19 16.07 10.86 -3.99
CA MET A 19 14.70 11.39 -4.05
C MET A 19 14.59 12.60 -4.98
N ALA A 20 15.69 13.21 -5.42
CA ALA A 20 15.66 14.42 -6.26
C ALA A 20 14.90 14.21 -7.59
N TRP A 21 14.81 12.96 -8.04
CA TRP A 21 14.20 12.55 -9.31
C TRP A 21 12.81 11.94 -9.16
N PHE A 22 12.30 11.83 -7.92
CA PHE A 22 10.99 11.24 -7.70
C PHE A 22 9.90 12.24 -8.12
N ASP A 23 8.92 11.72 -8.84
CA ASP A 23 7.63 12.34 -9.03
C ASP A 23 6.53 11.45 -8.43
N VAL A 24 5.28 11.94 -8.45
CA VAL A 24 4.13 11.17 -7.92
C VAL A 24 3.97 9.82 -8.65
N PRO A 25 3.92 9.74 -10.00
CA PRO A 25 3.84 8.47 -10.71
C PRO A 25 4.95 7.47 -10.37
N PHE A 26 6.20 7.92 -10.30
CA PHE A 26 7.34 7.08 -9.94
C PHE A 26 7.26 6.62 -8.49
N ALA A 27 6.82 7.48 -7.57
CA ALA A 27 6.63 7.06 -6.19
C ALA A 27 5.54 5.97 -6.07
N ILE A 28 4.43 6.13 -6.80
CA ILE A 28 3.35 5.14 -6.88
C ILE A 28 3.86 3.83 -7.48
N LYS A 29 4.61 3.88 -8.58
CA LYS A 29 5.25 2.72 -9.22
C LYS A 29 5.95 1.83 -8.21
N GLU A 30 6.75 2.39 -7.31
CA GLU A 30 7.47 1.59 -6.31
C GLU A 30 6.55 0.88 -5.31
N TYR A 31 5.41 1.47 -4.95
CA TYR A 31 4.41 0.78 -4.13
C TYR A 31 3.79 -0.39 -4.88
N LEU A 32 3.41 -0.17 -6.13
CA LEU A 32 2.85 -1.20 -7.00
C LEU A 32 3.84 -2.35 -7.20
N GLN A 33 5.11 -2.03 -7.44
CA GLN A 33 6.18 -3.01 -7.59
C GLN A 33 6.46 -3.79 -6.32
N ASN A 34 6.48 -3.12 -5.16
CA ASN A 34 6.63 -3.82 -3.89
C ASN A 34 5.49 -4.83 -3.68
N THR A 35 4.27 -4.45 -4.08
CA THR A 35 3.07 -5.28 -3.96
C THR A 35 3.11 -6.45 -4.95
N GLN A 36 3.38 -6.20 -6.24
CA GLN A 36 3.57 -7.26 -7.23
C GLN A 36 4.72 -8.19 -6.86
N GLY A 37 5.80 -7.65 -6.28
CA GLY A 37 6.93 -8.42 -5.78
C GLY A 37 6.54 -9.41 -4.68
N GLN A 38 5.50 -9.16 -3.89
CA GLN A 38 4.99 -10.16 -2.95
C GLN A 38 4.33 -11.32 -3.68
N ILE A 39 3.51 -11.05 -4.70
CA ILE A 39 2.90 -12.09 -5.54
C ILE A 39 3.97 -12.94 -6.23
N LEU A 40 4.95 -12.31 -6.89
CA LEU A 40 6.03 -13.01 -7.58
C LEU A 40 6.84 -13.90 -6.64
N LYS A 41 7.09 -13.44 -5.41
CA LYS A 41 7.78 -14.25 -4.39
C LYS A 41 6.92 -15.40 -3.89
N ALA A 42 5.64 -15.14 -3.60
CA ALA A 42 4.69 -16.15 -3.12
C ALA A 42 4.52 -17.31 -4.11
N LEU A 43 4.50 -16.99 -5.41
CA LEU A 43 4.36 -17.97 -6.49
C LEU A 43 5.69 -18.55 -6.99
N GLU A 44 6.83 -17.97 -6.60
CA GLU A 44 8.17 -18.27 -7.15
C GLU A 44 8.23 -18.15 -8.68
N VAL A 45 7.57 -17.14 -9.23
CA VAL A 45 7.53 -16.87 -10.67
C VAL A 45 8.21 -15.54 -11.00
N ARG A 46 8.67 -15.42 -12.24
CA ARG A 46 9.30 -14.18 -12.74
C ARG A 46 8.30 -13.19 -13.35
N LYS A 47 7.06 -13.64 -13.57
CA LYS A 47 6.03 -12.89 -14.27
C LYS A 47 4.67 -13.30 -13.73
N TRP A 48 3.82 -12.31 -13.48
CA TRP A 48 2.44 -12.50 -13.05
C TRP A 48 1.60 -11.31 -13.53
N ARG A 49 0.41 -11.60 -14.09
CA ARG A 49 -0.42 -10.60 -14.79
C ARG A 49 -1.92 -10.73 -14.57
N ASP A 50 -2.33 -11.63 -13.68
CA ASP A 50 -3.73 -12.01 -13.50
C ASP A 50 -4.45 -11.00 -12.59
N TRP A 51 -4.35 -9.71 -12.95
CA TRP A 51 -5.08 -8.63 -12.32
C TRP A 51 -6.51 -8.59 -12.85
N GLU A 52 -7.46 -8.51 -11.93
CA GLU A 52 -8.81 -8.04 -12.23
C GLU A 52 -8.78 -6.50 -12.24
N ARG A 53 -9.26 -5.92 -13.34
CA ARG A 53 -9.23 -4.47 -13.57
C ARG A 53 -10.65 -3.96 -13.68
N LEU A 54 -10.96 -2.93 -12.91
CA LEU A 54 -12.25 -2.26 -12.99
C LEU A 54 -12.01 -0.76 -13.18
N ASP A 55 -12.15 -0.32 -14.42
CA ASP A 55 -12.17 1.09 -14.76
C ASP A 55 -13.55 1.68 -14.51
N LEU A 56 -13.60 2.65 -13.61
CA LEU A 56 -14.76 3.42 -13.22
C LEU A 56 -14.56 4.91 -13.54
N SER A 57 -13.57 5.22 -14.38
CA SER A 57 -13.35 6.56 -14.89
C SER A 57 -14.49 6.96 -15.84
N GLY A 58 -14.95 8.20 -15.69
CA GLY A 58 -16.05 8.77 -16.47
C GLY A 58 -17.15 9.35 -15.60
N ASP A 59 -17.87 10.31 -16.16
CA ASP A 59 -18.83 11.14 -15.45
C ASP A 59 -20.29 10.79 -15.74
N SER A 60 -20.54 9.62 -16.34
CA SER A 60 -21.90 9.14 -16.57
C SER A 60 -22.58 8.77 -15.25
N VAL A 61 -23.92 8.89 -15.23
CA VAL A 61 -24.76 8.46 -14.09
C VAL A 61 -24.55 6.97 -13.80
N GLU A 62 -24.46 6.15 -14.85
CA GLU A 62 -24.18 4.72 -14.72
C GLU A 62 -22.83 4.46 -14.04
N ASN A 63 -21.79 5.20 -14.40
CA ASN A 63 -20.49 5.07 -13.75
C ASN A 63 -20.57 5.49 -12.28
N PHE A 64 -21.28 6.56 -11.94
CA PHE A 64 -21.48 6.95 -10.54
C PHE A 64 -22.18 5.84 -9.72
N GLU A 65 -23.22 5.20 -10.25
CA GLU A 65 -23.87 4.07 -9.58
C GLU A 65 -22.95 2.85 -9.46
N ARG A 66 -22.13 2.57 -10.49
CA ARG A 66 -21.08 1.53 -10.44
C ARG A 66 -20.03 1.86 -9.38
N GLN A 67 -19.63 3.12 -9.23
CA GLN A 67 -18.70 3.58 -8.20
C GLN A 67 -19.26 3.35 -6.79
N GLN A 68 -20.52 3.74 -6.54
CA GLN A 68 -21.17 3.50 -5.24
C GLN A 68 -21.25 2.00 -4.93
N ARG A 69 -21.72 1.19 -5.87
CA ARG A 69 -21.80 -0.28 -5.71
C ARG A 69 -20.43 -0.90 -5.44
N THR A 70 -19.40 -0.46 -6.17
CA THR A 70 -18.03 -0.93 -5.99
C THR A 70 -17.50 -0.54 -4.61
N LYS A 71 -17.72 0.70 -4.17
CA LYS A 71 -17.34 1.14 -2.83
C LYS A 71 -18.02 0.33 -1.74
N THR A 72 -19.33 0.09 -1.85
CA THR A 72 -20.07 -0.75 -0.91
C THR A 72 -19.55 -2.19 -0.90
N ARG A 73 -19.22 -2.75 -2.08
CA ARG A 73 -18.58 -4.06 -2.18
C ARG A 73 -17.26 -4.08 -1.43
N LEU A 74 -16.35 -3.14 -1.72
CA LEU A 74 -15.03 -3.05 -1.09
C LEU A 74 -15.14 -2.93 0.43
N ILE A 75 -16.04 -2.08 0.95
CA ILE A 75 -16.26 -1.95 2.41
C ILE A 75 -16.65 -3.29 3.04
N LYS A 76 -17.44 -4.10 2.32
CA LYS A 76 -17.91 -5.40 2.80
C LYS A 76 -16.88 -6.51 2.65
N SER A 77 -16.19 -6.58 1.51
CA SER A 77 -15.25 -7.67 1.18
C SER A 77 -13.86 -7.45 1.75
N ASP A 78 -13.46 -6.19 1.93
CA ASP A 78 -12.09 -5.79 2.23
C ASP A 78 -12.08 -4.68 3.31
N PRO A 79 -12.62 -4.95 4.51
CA PRO A 79 -12.73 -3.91 5.55
C PRO A 79 -11.37 -3.31 5.96
N CYS A 80 -10.27 -4.06 5.81
CA CYS A 80 -8.91 -3.58 6.03
C CYS A 80 -8.53 -2.38 5.14
N LEU A 81 -9.13 -2.25 3.95
CA LEU A 81 -8.97 -1.07 3.07
C LEU A 81 -9.47 0.22 3.72
N PHE A 82 -10.24 0.13 4.79
CA PHE A 82 -10.85 1.27 5.46
C PHE A 82 -10.41 1.40 6.92
N ALA A 83 -9.38 0.65 7.32
CA ALA A 83 -8.74 0.76 8.61
C ALA A 83 -7.99 2.10 8.77
N GLY A 84 -7.94 2.60 10.00
CA GLY A 84 -7.32 3.88 10.36
C GLY A 84 -8.15 5.11 9.96
N ASP A 85 -7.68 6.27 10.38
CA ASP A 85 -8.41 7.55 10.18
C ASP A 85 -8.65 7.86 8.71
N GLN A 86 -7.64 7.61 7.86
CA GLN A 86 -7.69 7.87 6.43
C GLN A 86 -8.66 6.92 5.72
N GLY A 87 -8.59 5.62 6.02
CA GLY A 87 -9.50 4.62 5.47
C GLY A 87 -10.95 4.90 5.88
N LYS A 88 -11.18 5.24 7.15
CA LYS A 88 -12.50 5.63 7.66
C LYS A 88 -13.06 6.88 6.98
N ALA A 89 -12.22 7.89 6.76
CA ALA A 89 -12.61 9.10 6.04
C ALA A 89 -13.00 8.79 4.58
N ILE A 90 -12.25 7.90 3.92
CA ILE A 90 -12.60 7.41 2.58
C ILE A 90 -13.94 6.67 2.63
N ALA A 91 -14.14 5.73 3.55
CA ALA A 91 -15.38 4.95 3.67
C ALA A 91 -16.61 5.84 3.88
N GLY A 92 -16.54 6.79 4.82
CA GLY A 92 -17.66 7.65 5.20
C GLY A 92 -17.96 8.78 4.20
N SER A 93 -16.99 9.17 3.36
CA SER A 93 -17.17 10.29 2.43
C SER A 93 -17.99 9.90 1.21
N LYS A 94 -19.17 10.51 1.01
CA LYS A 94 -19.95 10.35 -0.24
C LYS A 94 -19.24 10.94 -1.47
N LEU A 95 -18.35 11.91 -1.24
CA LEU A 95 -17.59 12.61 -2.27
C LEU A 95 -16.36 11.84 -2.75
N CYS A 96 -15.92 10.83 -1.99
CA CYS A 96 -14.79 9.98 -2.34
C CYS A 96 -15.29 8.71 -3.02
N GLN A 97 -15.02 8.55 -4.31
CA GLN A 97 -15.46 7.42 -5.12
C GLN A 97 -14.29 6.70 -5.79
N PRO A 98 -14.34 5.37 -5.94
CA PRO A 98 -13.28 4.63 -6.63
C PRO A 98 -13.30 4.99 -8.12
N ARG A 99 -12.15 5.34 -8.70
CA ARG A 99 -12.00 5.62 -10.15
C ARG A 99 -11.41 4.43 -10.89
N TYR A 100 -10.52 3.70 -10.24
CA TYR A 100 -9.85 2.55 -10.81
C TYR A 100 -9.56 1.56 -9.69
N VAL A 101 -9.89 0.29 -9.91
CA VAL A 101 -9.63 -0.79 -8.95
C VAL A 101 -8.81 -1.86 -9.65
N LEU A 102 -7.73 -2.27 -8.98
CA LEU A 102 -6.93 -3.44 -9.33
C LEU A 102 -7.04 -4.45 -8.20
N GLU A 103 -7.43 -5.68 -8.53
CA GLU A 103 -7.56 -6.77 -7.59
C GLU A 103 -6.72 -7.96 -8.06
N ALA A 104 -6.13 -8.66 -7.10
CA ALA A 104 -5.49 -9.94 -7.31
C ALA A 104 -5.87 -10.87 -6.16
N THR A 105 -6.23 -12.11 -6.49
CA THR A 105 -6.34 -13.19 -5.50
C THR A 105 -5.50 -14.35 -6.02
N VAL A 106 -4.54 -14.79 -5.23
CA VAL A 106 -3.74 -15.99 -5.47
C VAL A 106 -4.20 -17.03 -4.46
N PRO A 107 -4.83 -18.14 -4.92
CA PRO A 107 -5.29 -19.19 -4.04
C PRO A 107 -4.15 -19.77 -3.20
N ILE A 108 -4.42 -20.11 -1.93
CA ILE A 108 -3.41 -20.63 -1.01
C ILE A 108 -2.68 -21.88 -1.55
N GLU A 109 -3.38 -22.72 -2.32
CA GLU A 109 -2.82 -23.92 -2.97
C GLU A 109 -1.73 -23.62 -4.02
N GLU A 110 -1.69 -22.41 -4.56
CA GLU A 110 -0.66 -21.97 -5.51
C GLU A 110 0.56 -21.35 -4.80
N ILE A 111 0.40 -20.93 -3.55
CA ILE A 111 1.44 -20.26 -2.79
C ILE A 111 2.45 -21.28 -2.25
N ARG A 112 3.73 -21.03 -2.50
CA ARG A 112 4.81 -21.94 -2.13
C ARG A 112 5.50 -21.50 -0.85
N GLY A 113 5.80 -22.47 0.03
CA GLY A 113 6.67 -22.26 1.18
C GLY A 113 6.13 -21.30 2.24
N THR A 114 4.81 -21.08 2.29
CA THR A 114 4.20 -20.16 3.25
C THR A 114 3.56 -20.89 4.43
N PRO A 115 3.69 -20.39 5.67
CA PRO A 115 3.03 -20.97 6.84
C PRO A 115 1.56 -20.53 6.98
N ARG A 116 1.01 -19.84 5.97
CA ARG A 116 -0.30 -19.20 6.02
C ARG A 116 -1.40 -20.15 5.57
N ASP A 117 -2.63 -19.86 5.99
CA ASP A 117 -3.82 -20.67 5.77
C ASP A 117 -4.92 -19.94 4.99
N HIS A 118 -4.57 -18.85 4.31
CA HIS A 118 -5.50 -18.03 3.55
C HIS A 118 -4.90 -17.57 2.22
N ASP A 119 -5.76 -17.23 1.27
CA ASP A 119 -5.36 -16.70 -0.02
C ASP A 119 -4.56 -15.40 0.12
N LEU A 120 -3.62 -15.18 -0.80
CA LEU A 120 -2.97 -13.88 -0.95
C LEU A 120 -3.92 -13.00 -1.74
N ARG A 121 -4.31 -11.89 -1.13
CA ARG A 121 -5.21 -10.89 -1.68
C ARG A 121 -4.50 -9.54 -1.76
N VAL A 122 -4.59 -8.90 -2.92
CA VAL A 122 -4.12 -7.54 -3.16
C VAL A 122 -5.28 -6.73 -3.70
N VAL A 123 -5.48 -5.53 -3.14
CA VAL A 123 -6.44 -4.55 -3.67
C VAL A 123 -5.79 -3.18 -3.73
N ILE A 124 -5.83 -2.57 -4.91
CA ILE A 124 -5.28 -1.24 -5.14
C ILE A 124 -6.38 -0.37 -5.72
N VAL A 125 -6.65 0.76 -5.07
CA VAL A 125 -7.76 1.65 -5.43
C VAL A 125 -7.23 3.05 -5.64
N LEU A 126 -7.45 3.60 -6.84
CA LEU A 126 -7.34 5.02 -7.09
C LEU A 126 -8.70 5.66 -6.84
N TRP A 127 -8.75 6.59 -5.88
CA TRP A 127 -9.94 7.32 -5.48
C TRP A 127 -9.96 8.71 -6.09
N GLY A 128 -11.14 9.21 -6.44
CA GLY A 128 -11.40 10.61 -6.78
C GLY A 128 -12.23 11.29 -5.70
N PHE A 129 -11.82 12.50 -5.30
CA PHE A 129 -12.60 13.37 -4.41
C PHE A 129 -13.30 14.43 -5.24
N ARG A 130 -14.61 14.33 -5.39
CA ARG A 130 -15.40 15.32 -6.12
C ARG A 130 -15.78 16.48 -5.22
N ASN A 131 -15.65 17.71 -5.70
CA ASN A 131 -16.11 18.88 -4.97
C ASN A 131 -17.42 19.42 -5.58
N GLY A 132 -18.49 19.37 -4.78
CA GLY A 132 -19.72 20.11 -5.07
C GLY A 132 -20.43 19.74 -6.39
N PRO A 133 -21.32 20.63 -6.88
CA PRO A 133 -22.19 20.36 -8.03
C PRO A 133 -21.47 20.35 -9.39
N THR A 134 -20.20 20.77 -9.45
CA THR A 134 -19.44 20.79 -10.72
C THR A 134 -18.96 19.40 -11.14
N GLY A 135 -18.92 18.43 -10.22
CA GLY A 135 -18.55 17.05 -10.52
C GLY A 135 -17.05 16.81 -10.77
N CYS A 136 -16.23 17.87 -10.83
CA CYS A 136 -14.78 17.75 -11.02
C CYS A 136 -14.09 17.22 -9.76
N ASP A 137 -13.06 16.42 -9.96
CA ASP A 137 -12.19 15.98 -8.88
C ASP A 137 -11.35 17.16 -8.37
N GLU A 138 -11.33 17.38 -7.06
CA GLU A 138 -10.46 18.34 -6.39
C GLU A 138 -9.12 17.70 -6.02
N ALA A 139 -9.10 16.38 -5.85
CA ALA A 139 -7.92 15.62 -5.54
C ALA A 139 -8.14 14.12 -5.79
N THR A 140 -7.05 13.37 -5.78
CA THR A 140 -7.08 11.91 -5.81
C THR A 140 -6.44 11.33 -4.54
N ALA A 141 -6.72 10.06 -4.28
CA ALA A 141 -5.97 9.26 -3.31
C ALA A 141 -5.67 7.88 -3.85
N LEU A 142 -4.60 7.28 -3.36
CA LEU A 142 -4.26 5.89 -3.64
C LEU A 142 -4.38 5.08 -2.36
N THR A 143 -5.06 3.94 -2.43
CA THR A 143 -5.00 2.91 -1.40
C THR A 143 -4.33 1.66 -1.96
N VAL A 144 -3.35 1.12 -1.24
CA VAL A 144 -2.68 -0.14 -1.57
C VAL A 144 -2.85 -1.06 -0.38
N TYR A 145 -3.53 -2.18 -0.59
CA TYR A 145 -3.73 -3.22 0.40
C TYR A 145 -3.17 -4.54 -0.09
N ASN A 146 -2.53 -5.26 0.82
CA ASN A 146 -2.22 -6.68 0.67
C ASN A 146 -2.28 -7.35 2.04
N ASN A 147 -2.81 -8.57 2.10
CA ASN A 147 -2.76 -9.40 3.31
C ASN A 147 -1.51 -10.28 3.35
N TYR A 148 -0.40 -9.85 2.72
CA TYR A 148 0.76 -10.72 2.50
C TYR A 148 2.10 -10.07 2.82
N LEU A 149 2.35 -9.93 4.13
CA LEU A 149 3.65 -9.58 4.66
C LEU A 149 4.56 -10.81 4.85
N ASP A 150 5.69 -10.83 4.17
CA ASP A 150 6.75 -11.83 4.35
C ASP A 150 7.05 -12.07 5.85
N VAL A 151 6.88 -13.32 6.32
CA VAL A 151 7.04 -13.70 7.73
C VAL A 151 8.46 -13.49 8.26
N HIS A 152 9.43 -13.38 7.36
CA HIS A 152 10.82 -13.07 7.69
C HIS A 152 11.13 -11.58 7.56
N ALA A 153 10.18 -10.75 7.13
CA ALA A 153 10.34 -9.30 7.11
C ALA A 153 10.52 -8.77 8.53
N LYS A 154 11.69 -8.18 8.78
CA LYS A 154 11.97 -7.44 10.01
C LYS A 154 11.89 -5.96 9.71
N PHE A 155 11.44 -5.16 10.67
CA PHE A 155 11.42 -3.70 10.54
C PHE A 155 12.78 -3.12 10.09
N SER A 156 13.87 -3.72 10.60
CA SER A 156 15.25 -3.41 10.23
C SER A 156 15.55 -3.58 8.72
N HIS A 157 14.88 -4.51 8.03
CA HIS A 157 15.02 -4.71 6.58
C HIS A 157 14.52 -3.51 5.77
N PHE A 158 13.64 -2.71 6.36
CA PHE A 158 13.13 -1.50 5.76
C PHE A 158 14.05 -0.33 6.14
N VAL A 159 14.24 -0.07 7.43
CA VAL A 159 14.79 1.22 7.88
C VAL A 159 16.29 1.41 7.77
N HIS A 160 17.10 0.34 7.71
CA HIS A 160 18.56 0.50 7.61
C HIS A 160 19.01 0.83 6.17
N ASP A 161 19.98 1.73 6.07
CA ASP A 161 20.68 1.99 4.81
C ASP A 161 21.35 0.72 4.26
N GLY A 162 21.22 0.56 2.95
CA GLY A 162 21.65 -0.66 2.26
C GLY A 162 20.84 -1.91 2.61
N SER A 163 19.86 -1.87 3.52
CA SER A 163 18.97 -2.99 3.82
C SER A 163 17.76 -3.02 2.89
N SER A 164 17.33 -4.23 2.63
CA SER A 164 16.33 -4.55 1.63
C SER A 164 15.65 -5.86 2.02
N THR A 165 14.33 -5.91 1.91
CA THR A 165 13.50 -7.11 2.21
C THR A 165 13.71 -8.25 1.23
N SER A 166 14.53 -8.07 0.20
CA SER A 166 14.56 -9.01 -0.92
C SER A 166 15.95 -9.12 -1.55
N LYS A 167 17.05 -8.74 -0.86
CA LYS A 167 18.42 -8.75 -1.42
C LYS A 167 18.74 -9.97 -2.28
N GLU A 168 18.28 -11.14 -1.87
CA GLU A 168 18.58 -12.43 -2.54
C GLU A 168 17.42 -13.00 -3.37
N SER A 169 16.22 -12.39 -3.37
CA SER A 169 15.11 -12.95 -4.15
C SER A 169 15.41 -12.90 -5.65
N PRO A 170 15.35 -14.04 -6.37
CA PRO A 170 15.49 -14.08 -7.82
C PRO A 170 14.17 -13.76 -8.55
N TRP A 171 13.07 -13.64 -7.80
CA TRP A 171 11.70 -13.51 -8.34
C TRP A 171 11.27 -12.05 -8.49
N ALA A 172 11.58 -11.20 -7.51
CA ALA A 172 11.17 -9.80 -7.50
C ALA A 172 12.28 -8.87 -8.03
N VAL A 173 11.92 -8.02 -9.01
CA VAL A 173 12.82 -7.03 -9.63
C VAL A 173 12.73 -5.69 -8.88
N GLY A 174 13.87 -5.00 -8.69
CA GLY A 174 13.91 -3.60 -8.23
C GLY A 174 14.89 -3.32 -7.11
N LEU A 175 14.83 -2.11 -6.54
CA LEU A 175 15.60 -1.71 -5.35
C LEU A 175 15.12 -2.38 -4.06
N LYS A 176 14.16 -3.31 -4.14
CA LYS A 176 13.78 -4.27 -3.10
C LYS A 176 13.60 -3.59 -1.73
N GLY A 177 12.40 -3.12 -1.39
CA GLY A 177 12.14 -2.41 -0.12
C GLY A 177 12.76 -1.01 0.01
N LYS A 178 13.92 -0.71 -0.61
CA LYS A 178 14.48 0.67 -0.65
C LYS A 178 13.57 1.60 -1.45
N GLY A 179 13.14 1.19 -2.65
CA GLY A 179 12.23 1.99 -3.48
C GLY A 179 10.92 2.33 -2.76
N PHE A 180 10.30 1.34 -2.11
CA PHE A 180 9.13 1.52 -1.25
C PHE A 180 9.32 2.65 -0.23
N ILE A 181 10.47 2.68 0.47
CA ILE A 181 10.73 3.67 1.53
C ILE A 181 11.01 5.05 0.96
N LEU A 182 11.77 5.13 -0.13
CA LEU A 182 11.98 6.39 -0.83
C LEU A 182 10.64 6.97 -1.29
N SER A 183 9.74 6.14 -1.83
CA SER A 183 8.38 6.56 -2.18
C SER A 183 7.55 6.99 -1.00
N THR A 184 7.60 6.26 0.12
CA THR A 184 6.91 6.67 1.35
C THR A 184 7.42 8.02 1.84
N SER A 185 8.75 8.20 1.90
CA SER A 185 9.37 9.45 2.28
C SER A 185 8.99 10.59 1.32
N TYR A 186 9.05 10.35 0.01
CA TYR A 186 8.69 11.32 -1.02
C TYR A 186 7.22 11.74 -0.90
N LEU A 187 6.30 10.78 -0.85
CA LEU A 187 4.87 11.06 -0.80
C LEU A 187 4.48 11.70 0.54
N ALA A 188 5.08 11.29 1.66
CA ALA A 188 4.85 11.96 2.94
C ALA A 188 5.27 13.43 2.90
N GLN A 189 6.42 13.75 2.29
CA GLN A 189 6.90 15.14 2.17
C GLN A 189 6.03 15.97 1.22
N ASN A 190 5.66 15.41 0.06
CA ASN A 190 4.92 16.14 -0.97
C ASN A 190 3.41 16.24 -0.69
N THR A 191 2.80 15.25 -0.05
CA THR A 191 1.36 15.31 0.32
C THR A 191 1.10 16.20 1.52
N VAL A 192 2.05 16.33 2.47
CA VAL A 192 1.96 17.29 3.58
C VAL A 192 1.94 18.74 3.07
N LEU A 193 2.68 19.04 1.99
CA LEU A 193 2.65 20.35 1.36
C LEU A 193 1.29 20.66 0.71
N GLN A 194 0.62 19.66 0.11
CA GLN A 194 -0.72 19.85 -0.46
C GLN A 194 -1.83 19.94 0.60
N ARG A 195 -1.69 19.25 1.75
CA ARG A 195 -2.66 19.32 2.86
C ARG A 195 -2.73 20.67 3.55
N ARG A 196 -1.63 21.44 3.58
CA ARG A 196 -1.63 22.83 4.09
C ARG A 196 -2.51 23.76 3.25
N LEU A 197 -2.88 23.36 2.03
CA LEU A 197 -3.55 24.25 1.10
C LEU A 197 -5.08 24.07 1.05
N ARG A 198 -5.68 22.86 1.03
CA ARG A 198 -7.11 22.77 0.59
C ARG A 198 -8.03 21.67 1.11
N PHE A 199 -7.61 20.71 1.92
CA PHE A 199 -8.54 19.63 2.30
C PHE A 199 -9.54 20.06 3.39
N CYS A 200 -10.70 20.52 2.92
CA CYS A 200 -11.95 20.78 3.63
C CYS A 200 -11.90 21.87 4.70
N LYS A 201 -12.32 23.09 4.30
CA LYS A 201 -12.88 24.13 5.17
C LYS A 201 -14.19 23.66 5.85
N GLY A 202 -14.12 22.57 6.60
CA GLY A 202 -15.26 21.99 7.33
C GLY A 202 -14.83 21.46 8.69
N GLU A 203 -14.00 20.40 8.73
CA GLU A 203 -13.74 19.70 10.01
C GLU A 203 -12.33 19.12 10.17
N TYR A 204 -11.44 19.21 9.16
CA TYR A 204 -10.01 18.91 9.36
C TYR A 204 -9.31 20.11 10.03
N SER A 205 -9.79 20.45 11.22
CA SER A 205 -9.33 21.56 12.06
C SER A 205 -7.94 21.27 12.62
N LYS A 206 -6.97 22.11 12.23
CA LYS A 206 -5.80 22.63 13.01
C LYS A 206 -4.86 21.67 13.75
N THR A 207 -5.13 20.38 13.83
CA THR A 207 -4.21 19.44 14.48
C THR A 207 -3.09 19.13 13.49
N ASN A 208 -1.84 19.38 13.91
CA ASN A 208 -0.68 18.80 13.25
C ASN A 208 -0.98 17.34 12.93
N PRO A 209 -0.57 16.80 11.77
CA PRO A 209 -0.80 15.40 11.47
C PRO A 209 -0.21 14.59 12.63
N ARG A 210 -1.08 14.11 13.52
CA ARG A 210 -0.69 13.23 14.61
C ARG A 210 -0.13 12.03 13.89
N VAL A 211 1.19 11.89 13.88
CA VAL A 211 1.83 10.66 13.44
C VAL A 211 1.15 9.58 14.28
N LEU A 212 0.33 8.77 13.63
CA LEU A 212 -0.56 7.87 14.31
C LEU A 212 0.33 6.83 14.99
N LYS A 213 0.53 6.98 16.30
CA LYS A 213 1.30 6.04 17.11
C LYS A 213 0.41 4.82 17.34
N VAL A 214 0.37 3.93 16.36
CA VAL A 214 -0.15 2.58 16.52
C VAL A 214 0.91 1.81 17.29
N LYS A 215 0.53 1.29 18.46
CA LYS A 215 1.38 0.37 19.21
C LYS A 215 1.11 -1.05 18.75
N LYS A 216 2.06 -1.95 18.96
CA LYS A 216 1.89 -3.38 18.66
C LYS A 216 0.64 -3.97 19.32
N GLU A 217 0.33 -3.53 20.55
CA GLU A 217 -0.88 -3.93 21.30
C GLU A 217 -2.20 -3.44 20.66
N ASP A 218 -2.17 -2.42 19.79
CA ASP A 218 -3.36 -1.97 19.08
C ASP A 218 -3.70 -2.90 17.89
N LEU A 219 -2.75 -3.73 17.43
CA LEU A 219 -2.91 -4.54 16.22
C LEU A 219 -3.70 -5.84 16.45
N ARG A 220 -3.68 -6.38 17.66
CA ARG A 220 -4.40 -7.62 17.99
C ARG A 220 -5.25 -7.51 19.24
N ALA A 221 -6.32 -8.30 19.29
CA ALA A 221 -7.11 -8.47 20.49
C ALA A 221 -6.28 -9.19 21.56
N LEU A 222 -6.26 -8.66 22.78
CA LEU A 222 -5.49 -9.22 23.90
C LEU A 222 -6.42 -9.56 25.06
N THR A 223 -6.14 -10.66 25.73
CA THR A 223 -6.67 -10.92 27.06
C THR A 223 -5.94 -10.05 28.09
N VAL A 224 -6.54 -9.85 29.27
CA VAL A 224 -5.90 -9.13 30.38
C VAL A 224 -4.56 -9.76 30.76
N THR A 225 -4.49 -11.10 30.75
CA THR A 225 -3.27 -11.86 31.07
C THR A 225 -2.17 -11.60 30.05
N GLU A 226 -2.46 -11.66 28.74
CA GLU A 226 -1.49 -11.37 27.69
C GLU A 226 -1.04 -9.91 27.73
N PHE A 227 -1.99 -8.98 27.87
CA PHE A 227 -1.69 -7.56 27.97
C PHE A 227 -0.75 -7.26 29.16
N ARG A 228 -0.94 -7.94 30.29
CA ARG A 228 -0.07 -7.86 31.48
C ARG A 228 1.30 -8.49 31.23
N GLN A 229 1.38 -9.61 30.52
CA GLN A 229 2.65 -10.26 30.17
C GLN A 229 3.49 -9.41 29.21
N GLU A 230 2.85 -8.72 28.27
CA GLU A 230 3.51 -7.80 27.33
C GLU A 230 3.89 -6.47 27.99
N ASN A 231 3.15 -6.06 29.03
CA ASN A 231 3.38 -4.83 29.77
C ASN A 231 3.68 -5.06 31.26
N PRO A 232 4.74 -5.85 31.62
CA PRO A 232 5.00 -6.25 33.01
C PRO A 232 5.45 -5.07 33.89
N LYS A 233 5.85 -3.96 33.27
CA LYS A 233 6.27 -2.72 33.91
C LYS A 233 5.17 -1.66 33.86
N GLY A 234 3.92 -2.03 34.10
CA GLY A 234 2.86 -1.09 34.48
C GLY A 234 3.17 -0.37 35.81
N LYS A 235 4.38 0.18 35.98
CA LYS A 235 4.65 1.16 37.01
C LYS A 235 3.72 2.32 36.69
N ARG A 236 2.90 2.69 37.67
CA ARG A 236 2.33 4.04 37.76
C ARG A 236 3.51 5.00 37.61
N LYS A 237 3.79 5.44 36.38
CA LYS A 237 4.40 6.74 36.20
C LYS A 237 3.28 7.67 36.60
N ASP A 238 3.32 8.10 37.84
CA ASP A 238 2.44 9.14 38.35
C ASP A 238 2.51 10.31 37.37
N ALA A 239 1.38 10.61 36.75
CA ALA A 239 1.04 11.87 36.09
C ALA A 239 2.23 12.76 35.65
N GLU A 240 2.95 12.36 34.60
CA GLU A 240 3.48 13.38 33.69
C GLU A 240 2.35 13.67 32.70
N SER A 241 1.78 14.86 32.90
CA SER A 241 0.70 15.48 32.16
C SER A 241 0.99 15.54 30.66
N ASP A 242 0.56 14.53 29.92
CA ASP A 242 0.19 14.73 28.53
C ASP A 242 -1.27 15.20 28.51
N ASP A 243 -1.43 16.53 28.55
CA ASP A 243 -2.65 17.25 28.22
C ASP A 243 -3.08 16.88 26.79
N GLU A 244 -3.87 15.83 26.64
CA GLU A 244 -4.77 15.68 25.50
C GLU A 244 -6.21 15.68 26.01
N SER A 245 -6.73 16.89 26.23
CA SER A 245 -8.16 17.15 26.35
C SER A 245 -8.85 16.82 25.03
N ASP A 246 -9.80 15.89 25.03
CA ASP A 246 -11.20 16.22 24.76
C ASP A 246 -12.09 14.96 24.75
N SER A 247 -13.10 15.01 25.62
CA SER A 247 -14.46 14.44 25.53
C SER A 247 -14.88 13.68 26.79
N GLU A 248 -15.81 14.35 27.46
CA GLU A 248 -16.53 14.19 28.72
C GLU A 248 -16.94 12.80 29.24
N ALA A 249 -16.95 12.77 30.58
CA ALA A 249 -17.95 12.21 31.49
C ALA A 249 -18.48 10.78 31.29
N GLU A 250 -18.13 9.88 32.22
CA GLU A 250 -19.09 9.34 33.22
C GLU A 250 -18.45 8.27 34.12
N TYR A 251 -18.78 8.34 35.43
CA TYR A 251 -18.71 7.28 36.47
C TYR A 251 -17.30 6.78 36.91
N SER A 252 -16.97 6.56 38.19
CA SER A 252 -17.74 6.51 39.43
C SER A 252 -16.82 6.53 40.66
N SER A 253 -17.39 7.02 41.75
CA SER A 253 -17.13 6.77 43.18
C SER A 253 -16.01 5.80 43.58
N LEU A 254 -15.04 6.34 44.32
CA LEU A 254 -14.06 5.60 45.12
C LEU A 254 -14.71 5.09 46.41
N THR A 255 -15.00 3.79 46.45
CA THR A 255 -15.20 3.06 47.71
C THR A 255 -13.96 2.21 48.02
N HIS A 256 -13.61 2.13 49.31
CA HIS A 256 -12.44 1.44 49.84
C HIS A 256 -12.40 -0.04 49.45
N ARG A 257 -11.67 -0.39 48.38
CA ARG A 257 -11.37 -1.78 48.00
C ARG A 257 -9.96 -2.21 48.43
N THR A 258 -9.93 -3.42 48.98
CA THR A 258 -8.78 -4.16 49.50
C THR A 258 -7.66 -4.33 48.45
N SER A 259 -6.42 -4.40 48.93
CA SER A 259 -5.18 -4.12 48.19
C SER A 259 -4.79 -5.12 47.09
N SER A 260 -5.46 -6.27 46.95
CA SER A 260 -5.09 -7.31 45.98
C SER A 260 -5.70 -7.12 44.58
N HIS A 261 -6.86 -6.45 44.46
CA HIS A 261 -7.58 -6.33 43.17
C HIS A 261 -7.22 -5.07 42.36
N LYS A 262 -6.46 -4.13 42.94
CA LYS A 262 -6.11 -2.85 42.29
C LYS A 262 -5.22 -3.01 41.06
N GLY A 263 -4.50 -4.13 40.93
CA GLY A 263 -3.64 -4.41 39.78
C GLY A 263 -4.45 -4.73 38.53
N ASP A 264 -5.47 -5.58 38.65
CA ASP A 264 -6.23 -6.05 37.50
C ASP A 264 -7.18 -4.97 36.95
N ASP A 265 -7.76 -4.15 37.83
CA ASP A 265 -8.58 -3.00 37.43
C ASP A 265 -7.80 -2.02 36.53
N PHE A 266 -6.50 -1.82 36.77
CA PHE A 266 -5.64 -0.96 35.96
C PHE A 266 -5.39 -1.52 34.55
N TYR A 267 -5.09 -2.82 34.44
CA TYR A 267 -4.88 -3.45 33.13
C TYR A 267 -6.18 -3.54 32.35
N LEU A 268 -7.31 -3.80 33.03
CA LEU A 268 -8.64 -3.80 32.43
C LEU A 268 -9.01 -2.43 31.84
N ASP A 269 -8.76 -1.33 32.56
CA ASP A 269 -9.00 0.03 32.04
C ASP A 269 -8.18 0.33 30.79
N ARG A 270 -6.87 0.01 30.82
CA ARG A 270 -6.00 0.17 29.64
C ARG A 270 -6.45 -0.69 28.46
N LEU A 271 -6.82 -1.93 28.71
CA LEU A 271 -7.27 -2.84 27.69
C LEU A 271 -8.59 -2.36 27.06
N ARG A 272 -9.54 -1.85 27.87
CA ARG A 272 -10.76 -1.21 27.37
C ARG A 272 -10.45 0.00 26.48
N LYS A 273 -9.45 0.82 26.84
CA LYS A 273 -8.98 1.94 26.00
C LYS A 273 -8.39 1.43 24.68
N THR A 274 -7.61 0.35 24.69
CA THR A 274 -7.11 -0.30 23.47
C THR A 274 -8.27 -0.79 22.59
N TYR A 275 -9.26 -1.49 23.14
CA TYR A 275 -10.43 -1.93 22.39
C TYR A 275 -11.28 -0.76 21.86
N LYS A 276 -11.47 0.30 22.64
CA LYS A 276 -12.14 1.53 22.20
C LYS A 276 -11.41 2.12 20.99
N LYS A 277 -10.08 2.27 21.08
CA LYS A 277 -9.24 2.78 20.00
C LYS A 277 -9.31 1.89 18.75
N ARG A 278 -9.30 0.57 18.90
CA ARG A 278 -9.46 -0.39 17.78
C ARG A 278 -10.79 -0.20 17.06
N GLY A 279 -11.89 -0.03 17.79
CA GLY A 279 -13.19 0.27 17.19
C GLY A 279 -13.24 1.65 16.52
N GLU A 280 -12.63 2.67 17.13
CA GLU A 280 -12.56 4.03 16.56
C GLU A 280 -11.82 4.07 15.22
N LEU A 281 -10.73 3.29 15.12
CA LEU A 281 -9.87 3.13 13.95
C LEU A 281 -10.36 2.05 12.96
N HIS A 282 -11.55 1.47 13.18
CA HIS A 282 -12.09 0.42 12.31
C HIS A 282 -11.14 -0.79 12.13
N LEU A 283 -10.36 -1.11 13.17
CA LEU A 283 -9.50 -2.31 13.22
C LEU A 283 -10.28 -3.55 13.66
N ALA A 284 -11.42 -3.35 14.32
CA ALA A 284 -12.31 -4.39 14.78
C ALA A 284 -13.74 -3.85 14.95
N GLU A 285 -14.73 -4.74 14.86
CA GLU A 285 -16.13 -4.44 15.13
C GLU A 285 -16.60 -5.11 16.42
N LYS A 286 -17.53 -4.45 17.13
CA LYS A 286 -18.21 -5.06 18.28
C LYS A 286 -19.00 -6.29 17.84
N SER A 287 -18.87 -7.39 18.58
CA SER A 287 -19.71 -8.56 18.34
C SER A 287 -21.18 -8.25 18.64
N LYS A 288 -22.06 -8.52 17.66
CA LYS A 288 -23.51 -8.25 17.77
C LYS A 288 -24.20 -9.06 18.88
N GLN A 289 -23.58 -10.15 19.32
CA GLN A 289 -24.20 -11.08 20.29
C GLN A 289 -24.15 -10.57 21.73
N GLN A 290 -23.43 -9.48 22.00
CA GLN A 290 -23.26 -8.96 23.36
C GLN A 290 -23.72 -7.52 23.42
N ASN A 291 -24.89 -7.27 24.04
CA ASN A 291 -25.39 -5.93 24.41
C ASN A 291 -24.54 -5.29 25.52
N GLN A 292 -23.22 -5.41 25.45
CA GLN A 292 -22.30 -4.87 26.44
C GLN A 292 -21.82 -3.49 26.02
N THR A 293 -21.82 -2.57 26.98
CA THR A 293 -21.39 -1.18 26.79
C THR A 293 -19.87 -1.06 26.56
N SER A 294 -19.08 -1.99 27.10
CA SER A 294 -17.61 -1.98 27.01
C SER A 294 -17.02 -3.34 26.62
N ILE A 295 -16.08 -3.33 25.67
CA ILE A 295 -15.28 -4.50 25.24
C ILE A 295 -14.07 -4.63 26.18
N SER A 296 -13.86 -5.80 26.74
CA SER A 296 -12.76 -6.12 27.65
C SER A 296 -12.10 -7.47 27.36
N HIS A 297 -12.62 -8.22 26.39
CA HIS A 297 -12.14 -9.55 26.05
C HIS A 297 -12.15 -9.77 24.53
N PRO A 298 -11.20 -10.55 23.96
CA PRO A 298 -11.12 -10.76 22.51
C PRO A 298 -12.39 -11.30 21.87
N SER A 299 -13.11 -12.19 22.55
CA SER A 299 -14.36 -12.79 22.06
C SER A 299 -15.52 -11.80 21.88
N GLN A 300 -15.33 -10.53 22.27
CA GLN A 300 -16.35 -9.48 22.23
C GLN A 300 -16.17 -8.56 21.02
N GLU A 301 -15.12 -8.77 20.24
CA GLU A 301 -14.90 -8.10 18.96
C GLU A 301 -14.61 -9.09 17.84
N HIS A 302 -14.84 -8.66 16.60
CA HIS A 302 -14.41 -9.35 15.40
C HIS A 302 -13.29 -8.52 14.78
N PRO A 303 -12.06 -9.04 14.70
CA PRO A 303 -10.97 -8.31 14.05
C PRO A 303 -11.31 -8.11 12.58
N LEU A 304 -11.19 -6.87 12.12
CA LEU A 304 -11.32 -6.54 10.71
C LEU A 304 -9.97 -6.60 10.00
N VAL A 305 -8.86 -6.58 10.75
CA VAL A 305 -7.48 -6.55 10.27
C VAL A 305 -6.69 -7.68 10.93
N GLN A 306 -5.87 -8.36 10.16
CA GLN A 306 -4.94 -9.42 10.59
C GLN A 306 -3.53 -8.87 10.81
N ASP A 307 -2.67 -9.64 11.49
CA ASP A 307 -1.32 -9.21 11.88
C ASP A 307 -0.38 -8.97 10.69
N ASP A 308 -0.73 -9.48 9.52
CA ASP A 308 0.02 -9.44 8.28
C ASP A 308 -0.65 -8.63 7.17
N ASP A 309 -1.78 -8.01 7.48
CA ASP A 309 -2.41 -7.00 6.64
C ASP A 309 -1.56 -5.74 6.58
N VAL A 310 -1.34 -5.27 5.35
CA VAL A 310 -0.64 -4.03 5.08
C VAL A 310 -1.54 -3.17 4.20
N CYS A 311 -2.02 -2.07 4.76
CA CYS A 311 -2.83 -1.07 4.06
C CYS A 311 -2.13 0.30 4.10
N ILE A 312 -2.01 0.95 2.95
CA ILE A 312 -1.36 2.24 2.79
C ILE A 312 -2.32 3.20 2.10
N HIS A 313 -2.58 4.34 2.73
CA HIS A 313 -3.37 5.43 2.15
C HIS A 313 -2.48 6.63 1.81
N VAL A 314 -2.46 7.02 0.55
CA VAL A 314 -1.82 8.24 0.06
C VAL A 314 -2.92 9.21 -0.35
N ILE A 315 -3.25 10.16 0.52
CA ILE A 315 -4.31 11.15 0.27
C ILE A 315 -3.71 12.51 -0.08
N GLY A 316 -4.32 13.19 -1.05
CA GLY A 316 -3.90 14.51 -1.51
C GLY A 316 -2.95 14.42 -2.71
N LEU A 317 -3.22 13.46 -3.59
CA LEU A 317 -2.58 13.37 -4.89
C LEU A 317 -3.25 14.36 -5.86
N PRO A 318 -2.55 14.79 -6.94
CA PRO A 318 -3.11 15.73 -7.90
C PRO A 318 -4.46 15.27 -8.47
N ALA A 319 -5.41 16.19 -8.60
CA ALA A 319 -6.72 15.91 -9.21
C ALA A 319 -6.61 15.41 -10.66
N SER A 320 -5.60 15.90 -11.39
CA SER A 320 -5.32 15.53 -12.77
C SER A 320 -4.73 14.13 -12.92
N LEU A 321 -4.31 13.47 -11.82
CA LEU A 321 -3.69 12.16 -11.87
C LEU A 321 -4.69 11.13 -12.40
N THR A 322 -4.48 10.71 -13.63
CA THR A 322 -5.29 9.67 -14.27
C THR A 322 -4.85 8.27 -13.81
N ALA A 323 -5.72 7.27 -14.01
CA ALA A 323 -5.34 5.87 -13.80
C ALA A 323 -4.18 5.47 -14.73
N GLU A 324 -4.22 5.89 -15.99
CA GLU A 324 -3.12 5.65 -16.94
C GLU A 324 -1.81 6.21 -16.38
N GLU A 325 -1.76 7.46 -15.90
CA GLU A 325 -0.53 8.01 -15.32
C GLU A 325 -0.09 7.29 -14.04
N ALA A 326 -1.01 7.03 -13.11
CA ALA A 326 -0.71 6.40 -11.83
C ALA A 326 -0.17 4.95 -11.98
N PHE A 327 -0.70 4.21 -12.95
CA PHE A 327 -0.41 2.79 -13.14
C PHE A 327 0.51 2.50 -14.33
N SER A 328 0.72 3.44 -15.26
CA SER A 328 1.51 3.18 -16.48
C SER A 328 2.95 2.79 -16.25
N ALA A 329 3.49 3.03 -15.07
CA ALA A 329 4.86 2.67 -14.76
C ALA A 329 5.07 1.17 -14.48
N VAL A 330 3.98 0.40 -14.38
CA VAL A 330 4.00 -1.07 -14.28
C VAL A 330 3.17 -1.66 -15.43
N PHE A 331 3.83 -2.41 -16.31
CA PHE A 331 3.20 -3.03 -17.46
C PHE A 331 2.11 -4.02 -17.03
N GLY A 332 1.00 -4.02 -17.75
CA GLY A 332 -0.16 -4.85 -17.47
C GLY A 332 -1.03 -4.34 -16.33
N PHE A 333 -0.70 -3.25 -15.63
CA PHE A 333 -1.60 -2.68 -14.61
C PHE A 333 -2.69 -1.81 -15.24
N PHE A 334 -2.47 -1.32 -16.46
CA PHE A 334 -3.49 -0.69 -17.27
C PHE A 334 -3.74 -1.57 -18.50
N GLU A 335 -4.95 -1.54 -19.05
CA GLU A 335 -5.29 -2.34 -20.23
C GLU A 335 -4.61 -1.75 -21.47
N GLU A 336 -3.60 -2.45 -21.99
CA GLU A 336 -2.96 -2.04 -23.24
C GLU A 336 -3.85 -2.39 -24.44
N ARG A 337 -4.07 -1.43 -25.34
CA ARG A 337 -4.99 -1.58 -26.48
C ARG A 337 -4.66 -2.75 -27.40
N LYS A 338 -3.38 -3.00 -27.64
CA LYS A 338 -2.87 -4.09 -28.48
C LYS A 338 -1.49 -4.49 -27.99
N VAL A 339 -1.35 -5.74 -27.53
CA VAL A 339 -0.08 -6.33 -27.11
C VAL A 339 0.25 -7.51 -28.01
N TRP A 340 1.49 -7.55 -28.48
CA TRP A 340 2.03 -8.61 -29.30
C TRP A 340 3.21 -9.26 -28.58
N LYS A 341 3.05 -10.54 -28.22
CA LYS A 341 4.16 -11.36 -27.76
C LYS A 341 4.92 -11.88 -28.96
N ILE A 342 6.20 -11.53 -29.08
CA ILE A 342 7.02 -11.98 -30.21
C ILE A 342 7.39 -13.46 -29.99
N PRO A 343 7.00 -14.38 -30.89
CA PRO A 343 7.19 -15.81 -30.68
C PRO A 343 8.67 -16.19 -30.53
N GLY A 344 8.99 -16.95 -29.49
CA GLY A 344 10.35 -17.46 -29.23
C GLY A 344 11.31 -16.44 -28.64
N THR A 345 10.87 -15.22 -28.29
CA THR A 345 11.75 -14.17 -27.77
C THR A 345 11.33 -13.70 -26.37
N LEU A 346 12.13 -12.79 -25.80
CA LEU A 346 11.90 -12.16 -24.51
C LEU A 346 11.19 -10.81 -24.62
N PHE A 347 10.64 -10.49 -25.79
CA PHE A 347 10.07 -9.19 -26.09
C PHE A 347 8.56 -9.27 -26.25
N GLU A 348 7.90 -8.26 -25.68
CA GLU A 348 6.53 -7.90 -26.00
C GLU A 348 6.53 -6.49 -26.54
N VAL A 349 5.74 -6.26 -27.57
CA VAL A 349 5.58 -4.94 -28.19
C VAL A 349 4.11 -4.58 -28.09
N PHE A 350 3.82 -3.30 -27.91
CA PHE A 350 2.44 -2.85 -27.81
C PHE A 350 2.28 -1.43 -28.32
N GLN A 351 1.08 -1.13 -28.78
CA GLN A 351 0.75 0.20 -29.27
C GLN A 351 0.80 1.19 -28.10
N GLY A 352 1.67 2.20 -28.18
CA GLY A 352 1.88 3.11 -27.05
C GLY A 352 2.76 4.31 -27.40
N LYS A 353 2.99 5.17 -26.39
CA LYS A 353 3.77 6.41 -26.52
C LYS A 353 5.28 6.16 -26.36
N ASN A 354 5.84 5.23 -27.13
CA ASN A 354 7.28 4.88 -27.12
C ASN A 354 7.83 4.62 -25.72
N LYS A 355 7.12 3.87 -24.88
CA LYS A 355 7.59 3.60 -23.52
C LYS A 355 8.45 2.33 -23.51
N PHE A 356 9.56 2.35 -22.79
CA PHE A 356 10.36 1.16 -22.56
C PHE A 356 10.08 0.56 -21.18
N TYR A 357 9.86 -0.75 -21.14
CA TYR A 357 9.66 -1.53 -19.93
C TYR A 357 10.73 -2.62 -19.85
N HIS A 358 11.33 -2.76 -18.67
CA HIS A 358 12.19 -3.88 -18.32
C HIS A 358 11.50 -4.73 -17.26
N ARG A 359 11.15 -5.97 -17.61
CA ARG A 359 10.44 -6.91 -16.73
C ARG A 359 9.21 -6.28 -16.09
N ASP A 360 8.33 -5.76 -16.93
CA ASP A 360 7.11 -5.07 -16.55
C ASP A 360 7.32 -3.72 -15.82
N GLN A 361 8.55 -3.20 -15.72
CA GLN A 361 8.83 -1.92 -15.06
C GLN A 361 9.22 -0.85 -16.09
N MET A 362 8.49 0.26 -16.14
CA MET A 362 8.84 1.36 -17.03
C MET A 362 10.20 1.93 -16.64
N VAL A 363 11.13 2.00 -17.59
CA VAL A 363 12.35 2.79 -17.48
C VAL A 363 12.06 4.11 -18.19
N PRO A 364 12.40 5.28 -17.62
CA PRO A 364 12.13 6.59 -18.20
C PRO A 364 13.11 6.90 -19.34
N ILE A 365 13.17 5.98 -20.29
CA ILE A 365 13.82 6.14 -21.58
C ILE A 365 12.78 5.85 -22.65
N ASP A 366 12.92 6.51 -23.78
CA ASP A 366 12.07 6.22 -24.91
C ASP A 366 12.43 4.85 -25.50
N SER A 367 11.40 4.14 -25.94
CA SER A 367 11.51 2.95 -26.75
C SER A 367 12.30 3.28 -28.02
N PRO A 368 13.18 2.39 -28.49
CA PRO A 368 13.86 2.57 -29.77
C PRO A 368 12.93 2.43 -30.98
N LEU A 369 11.63 2.15 -30.77
CA LEU A 369 10.65 1.95 -31.82
C LEU A 369 9.67 3.13 -31.87
N ASP A 370 9.44 3.66 -33.07
CA ASP A 370 8.46 4.71 -33.30
C ASP A 370 7.03 4.19 -33.13
N ASN A 371 6.24 4.90 -32.33
CA ASN A 371 4.85 4.62 -31.93
C ASN A 371 4.60 3.27 -31.23
N LEU A 372 5.67 2.56 -30.85
CA LEU A 372 5.60 1.25 -30.22
C LEU A 372 6.37 1.26 -28.91
N SER A 373 5.70 0.79 -27.87
CA SER A 373 6.32 0.52 -26.59
C SER A 373 6.86 -0.90 -26.57
N VAL A 374 7.93 -1.13 -25.80
CA VAL A 374 8.59 -2.43 -25.69
C VAL A 374 8.63 -2.84 -24.23
N ASN A 375 8.35 -4.11 -23.95
CA ASN A 375 8.61 -4.75 -22.67
C ASN A 375 9.58 -5.91 -22.85
N TYR A 376 10.78 -5.75 -22.30
CA TYR A 376 11.85 -6.74 -22.37
C TYR A 376 11.97 -7.53 -21.07
N HIS A 377 11.87 -8.85 -21.15
CA HIS A 377 11.88 -9.74 -19.98
C HIS A 377 13.27 -10.34 -19.65
N GLY A 378 14.30 -10.05 -20.46
CA GLY A 378 15.64 -10.59 -20.22
C GLY A 378 16.43 -9.87 -19.13
N GLU A 379 17.72 -10.17 -19.05
CA GLU A 379 18.65 -9.50 -18.15
C GLU A 379 19.14 -8.21 -18.79
N LEU A 380 19.14 -7.15 -17.99
CA LEU A 380 19.57 -5.82 -18.37
C LEU A 380 20.01 -5.11 -17.09
N ARG A 381 21.17 -4.44 -17.13
CA ARG A 381 21.66 -3.68 -15.98
C ARG A 381 21.06 -2.28 -16.02
N LEU A 382 20.47 -1.87 -14.90
CA LEU A 382 19.93 -0.52 -14.73
C LEU A 382 20.85 0.28 -13.79
N SER A 383 20.80 1.61 -13.90
CA SER A 383 21.43 2.50 -12.91
C SER A 383 20.86 2.26 -11.51
N SER A 384 21.55 2.72 -10.47
CA SER A 384 21.11 2.57 -9.07
C SER A 384 19.71 3.15 -8.83
N GLY A 385 19.34 4.23 -9.54
CA GLY A 385 18.01 4.83 -9.50
C GLY A 385 16.97 4.14 -10.40
N ARG A 386 17.37 3.18 -11.26
CA ARG A 386 16.53 2.56 -12.30
C ARG A 386 15.89 3.54 -13.28
N MET A 387 16.53 4.70 -13.43
CA MET A 387 16.13 5.72 -14.38
C MET A 387 16.80 5.50 -15.74
N GLU A 388 17.88 4.72 -15.78
CA GLU A 388 18.71 4.55 -16.97
C GLU A 388 19.10 3.09 -17.14
N ILE A 389 19.28 2.70 -18.40
CA ILE A 389 19.94 1.46 -18.76
C ILE A 389 21.44 1.69 -18.80
N ILE A 390 22.22 0.78 -18.21
CA ILE A 390 23.68 0.79 -18.38
C ILE A 390 23.98 0.25 -19.78
N THR A 391 24.40 1.14 -20.67
CA THR A 391 24.60 0.89 -22.10
C THR A 391 25.98 0.28 -22.44
N HIS A 392 26.76 -0.07 -21.43
CA HIS A 392 28.09 -0.66 -21.59
C HIS A 392 28.12 -2.05 -20.97
N GLY A 393 28.65 -3.03 -21.72
CA GLY A 393 28.85 -4.39 -21.26
C GLY A 393 27.96 -5.42 -21.95
N ARG A 394 28.26 -6.68 -21.66
CA ARG A 394 27.70 -7.85 -22.36
C ARG A 394 26.17 -7.91 -22.31
N GLU A 395 25.56 -7.58 -21.18
CA GLU A 395 24.10 -7.66 -21.03
C GLU A 395 23.36 -6.67 -21.96
N PHE A 396 23.93 -5.50 -22.21
CA PHE A 396 23.36 -4.53 -23.14
C PHE A 396 23.58 -4.92 -24.61
N ASP A 397 24.76 -5.45 -24.94
CA ASP A 397 25.06 -5.97 -26.27
C ASP A 397 24.14 -7.16 -26.62
N ASP A 398 23.94 -8.08 -25.68
CA ASP A 398 23.01 -9.21 -25.82
C ASP A 398 21.57 -8.72 -25.99
N TYR A 399 21.14 -7.70 -25.25
CA TYR A 399 19.82 -7.07 -25.42
C TYR A 399 19.65 -6.52 -26.85
N ARG A 400 20.64 -5.78 -27.37
CA ARG A 400 20.56 -5.20 -28.72
C ARG A 400 20.49 -6.27 -29.80
N ALA A 401 21.31 -7.31 -29.71
CA ALA A 401 21.30 -8.43 -30.65
C ALA A 401 19.93 -9.14 -30.66
N ARG A 402 19.37 -9.43 -29.47
CA ARG A 402 18.06 -10.07 -29.33
C ARG A 402 16.90 -9.19 -29.76
N LEU A 403 17.00 -7.86 -29.56
CA LEU A 403 15.98 -6.94 -30.03
C LEU A 403 15.91 -6.95 -31.55
N ALA A 404 17.06 -6.91 -32.24
CA ALA A 404 17.10 -7.00 -33.71
C ALA A 404 16.44 -8.29 -34.22
N GLU A 405 16.84 -9.44 -33.66
CA GLU A 405 16.24 -10.75 -34.00
C GLU A 405 14.73 -10.79 -33.73
N ALA A 406 14.29 -10.18 -32.62
CA ALA A 406 12.88 -10.12 -32.25
C ALA A 406 12.08 -9.27 -33.24
N LEU A 407 12.62 -8.14 -33.69
CA LEU A 407 11.97 -7.29 -34.69
C LEU A 407 11.86 -7.99 -36.03
N ASP A 408 12.92 -8.67 -36.49
CA ASP A 408 12.88 -9.47 -37.73
C ASP A 408 11.80 -10.56 -37.64
N THR A 409 11.72 -11.24 -36.49
CA THR A 409 10.69 -12.24 -36.22
C THR A 409 9.28 -11.62 -36.22
N ALA A 410 9.12 -10.44 -35.61
CA ALA A 410 7.83 -9.79 -35.48
C ALA A 410 7.30 -9.29 -36.83
N VAL A 411 8.16 -8.68 -37.66
CA VAL A 411 7.81 -8.26 -39.03
C VAL A 411 7.39 -9.47 -39.88
N SER A 412 8.08 -10.60 -39.75
CA SER A 412 7.76 -11.81 -40.51
C SER A 412 6.47 -12.50 -40.06
N LYS A 413 6.17 -12.52 -38.75
CA LYS A 413 5.10 -13.35 -38.17
C LYS A 413 3.87 -12.58 -37.69
N ILE A 414 3.94 -11.26 -37.57
CA ILE A 414 2.90 -10.41 -37.01
C ILE A 414 2.55 -9.32 -38.04
N PRO A 415 1.74 -9.64 -39.06
CA PRO A 415 1.51 -8.75 -40.21
C PRO A 415 0.87 -7.40 -39.82
N ASN A 416 0.19 -7.33 -38.67
CA ASN A 416 -0.49 -6.12 -38.19
C ASN A 416 0.37 -5.28 -37.22
N LEU A 417 1.67 -5.53 -37.11
CA LEU A 417 2.54 -4.79 -36.19
C LEU A 417 2.83 -3.36 -36.67
N LEU A 418 2.84 -3.14 -38.00
CA LEU A 418 3.23 -1.88 -38.64
C LEU A 418 2.04 -1.05 -39.17
N PHE A 419 0.81 -1.47 -38.89
CA PHE A 419 -0.45 -0.81 -39.29
C PHE A 419 -1.27 -0.44 -38.05
#